data_AF-A0A0G1NYV8-F1
#
_entry.id   AF-A0A0G1NYV8-F1
#
_cell.length_a   1.000
_cell.length_b   1.000
_cell.length_c   1.000
_cell.angle_alpha   90.00
_cell.angle_beta   90.00
_cell.angle_gamma   90.00
#
_symmetry.space_group_name_H-M   'P 1'
#
loop_
_entity.id
_entity.type
_entity.pdbx_description
1 polymer ?
#
loop_
_entity_poly.entity_id
_entity_poly.type
_entity_poly.pdbx_seq_one_letter_code
_entity_poly.pdbx_strand_id
1 'polypeptide(L)'
;MKYNTPILLANTEWMPPEKLINEVKLERMINGLLEMAMPDLKENTVGDAECLAYMMPQTGRMPLSRDWVDIYLYLAGQVLKRWKQYEALPEDCRVETLSEYDTKKMNDLKGWIYEKRGGEEKNPVLSALKEVFLTPLKK
;
A
#
# COMPACT_ATOMS: atom_id res chain seq x y z
N MET A 1 8.03 19.00 11.18
CA MET A 1 7.59 17.89 12.06
C MET A 1 8.19 16.59 11.51
N LYS A 2 9.00 15.89 12.33
CA LYS A 2 9.75 14.68 11.98
C LYS A 2 8.93 13.43 12.32
N TYR A 3 7.84 13.18 11.62
CA TYR A 3 7.05 11.96 11.81
C TYR A 3 6.79 11.30 10.46
N ASN A 4 6.87 9.97 10.44
CA ASN A 4 6.49 9.17 9.28
C ASN A 4 5.04 9.48 8.90
N THR A 5 4.73 9.38 7.62
CA THR A 5 3.36 9.54 7.12
C THR A 5 2.45 8.52 7.85
N PRO A 6 1.29 8.92 8.41
CA PRO A 6 0.44 7.97 9.13
C PRO A 6 -0.07 6.87 8.20
N ILE A 7 -0.25 5.65 8.73
CA ILE A 7 -0.95 4.57 8.02
C ILE A 7 -2.44 4.75 8.29
N LEU A 8 -3.22 4.92 7.22
CA LEU A 8 -4.65 5.11 7.31
C LEU A 8 -5.36 3.76 7.39
N LEU A 9 -6.32 3.64 8.29
CA LEU A 9 -7.17 2.47 8.46
C LEU A 9 -8.64 2.89 8.28
N ALA A 10 -9.48 2.02 7.70
CA ALA A 10 -10.92 2.32 7.54
C ALA A 10 -11.64 2.50 8.89
N ASN A 11 -11.20 1.76 9.91
CA ASN A 11 -11.60 1.93 11.30
C ASN A 11 -10.51 1.39 12.24
N THR A 12 -10.69 1.57 13.55
CA THR A 12 -9.75 1.12 14.59
C THR A 12 -10.31 0.02 15.47
N GLU A 13 -11.42 -0.61 15.08
CA GLU A 13 -12.06 -1.69 15.85
C GLU A 13 -11.25 -2.99 15.74
N TRP A 14 -10.64 -3.21 14.57
CA TRP A 14 -9.71 -4.31 14.36
C TRP A 14 -8.41 -3.81 13.75
N MET A 15 -7.28 -4.24 14.32
CA MET A 15 -5.95 -3.85 13.87
C MET A 15 -5.37 -4.90 12.93
N PRO A 16 -4.83 -4.48 11.76
CA PRO A 16 -4.12 -5.41 10.89
C PRO A 16 -2.91 -6.05 11.58
N PRO A 17 -2.53 -7.27 11.19
CA PRO A 17 -1.38 -7.96 11.80
C PRO A 17 -0.08 -7.19 11.56
N GLU A 18 0.84 -7.25 12.52
CA GLU A 18 2.10 -6.50 12.47
C GLU A 18 2.91 -6.79 11.20
N LYS A 19 2.90 -8.05 10.74
CA LYS A 19 3.57 -8.45 9.49
C LYS A 19 3.07 -7.66 8.28
N LEU A 20 1.76 -7.38 8.21
CA LEU A 20 1.18 -6.55 7.15
C LEU A 20 1.61 -5.08 7.31
N ILE A 21 1.60 -4.55 8.52
CA ILE A 21 2.07 -3.18 8.78
C ILE A 21 3.55 -3.00 8.40
N ASN A 22 4.38 -4.03 8.60
CA ASN A 22 5.77 -4.03 8.17
C ASN A 22 5.90 -4.06 6.64
N GLU A 23 5.04 -4.81 5.94
CA GLU A 23 4.95 -4.81 4.48
C GLU A 23 4.60 -3.41 3.94
N VAL A 24 3.65 -2.71 4.57
CA VAL A 24 3.30 -1.32 4.21
C VAL A 24 4.52 -0.39 4.30
N LYS A 25 5.31 -0.52 5.38
CA LYS A 25 6.52 0.29 5.56
C LYS A 25 7.57 -0.02 4.49
N LEU A 26 7.71 -1.29 4.09
CA LEU A 26 8.62 -1.71 3.02
C LEU A 26 8.17 -1.15 1.67
N GLU A 27 6.89 -1.28 1.30
CA GLU A 27 6.34 -0.73 0.06
C GLU A 27 6.57 0.79 -0.01
N ARG A 28 6.30 1.52 1.08
CA ARG A 28 6.54 2.97 1.13
C ARG A 28 8.00 3.35 0.94
N MET A 29 8.93 2.57 1.51
CA MET A 29 10.37 2.79 1.32
C MET A 29 10.78 2.53 -0.14
N ILE A 30 10.31 1.43 -0.72
CA ILE A 30 10.58 1.08 -2.13
C ILE A 30 10.05 2.17 -3.05
N ASN A 31 8.80 2.61 -2.86
CA ASN A 31 8.21 3.69 -3.65
C ASN A 31 9.01 4.99 -3.52
N GLY A 32 9.41 5.37 -2.30
CA GLY A 32 10.22 6.55 -2.09
C GLY A 32 11.61 6.48 -2.77
N LEU A 33 12.23 5.30 -2.82
CA LEU A 33 13.49 5.08 -3.54
C LEU A 33 13.29 5.10 -5.06
N LEU A 34 12.20 4.51 -5.57
CA LEU A 34 11.85 4.54 -6.99
C LEU A 34 11.57 5.96 -7.46
N GLU A 35 10.82 6.75 -6.69
CA GLU A 35 10.58 8.17 -6.96
C GLU A 35 11.88 8.98 -7.04
N MET A 36 12.88 8.64 -6.23
CA MET A 36 14.21 9.27 -6.28
C MET A 36 15.00 8.87 -7.52
N ALA A 37 14.98 7.58 -7.89
CA ALA A 37 15.78 7.06 -8.99
C ALA A 37 15.16 7.35 -10.37
N MET A 38 13.82 7.37 -10.44
CA MET A 38 13.04 7.48 -11.67
C MET A 38 11.85 8.42 -11.45
N PRO A 39 12.07 9.73 -11.37
CA PRO A 39 11.02 10.70 -11.05
C PRO A 39 9.88 10.73 -12.10
N ASP A 40 10.17 10.38 -13.35
CA ASP A 40 9.18 10.35 -14.44
C ASP A 40 8.17 9.20 -14.32
N LEU A 41 8.49 8.15 -13.56
CA LEU A 41 7.60 7.00 -13.30
C LEU A 41 6.79 7.17 -12.02
N LYS A 42 6.78 8.37 -11.44
CA LYS A 42 6.07 8.63 -10.19
C LYS A 42 4.57 8.48 -10.38
N GLU A 43 3.99 7.52 -9.68
CA GLU A 43 2.56 7.34 -9.55
C GLU A 43 2.07 7.85 -8.18
N ASN A 44 1.01 8.67 -8.18
CA ASN A 44 0.38 9.17 -6.94
C ASN A 44 -0.54 8.11 -6.32
N THR A 45 0.03 6.96 -5.96
CA THR A 45 -0.72 5.77 -5.51
C THR A 45 -0.01 5.11 -4.33
N VAL A 46 -0.76 4.34 -3.53
CA VAL A 46 -0.19 3.48 -2.49
C VAL A 46 -0.01 2.05 -3.00
N GLY A 47 0.85 1.29 -2.32
CA GLY A 47 1.05 -0.12 -2.63
C GLY A 47 -0.11 -1.02 -2.21
N ASP A 48 -0.02 -2.30 -2.59
CA ASP A 48 -1.07 -3.29 -2.33
C ASP A 48 -1.26 -3.56 -0.83
N ALA A 49 -0.15 -3.65 -0.08
CA ALA A 49 -0.22 -3.91 1.36
C ALA A 49 -0.90 -2.76 2.09
N GLU A 50 -0.67 -1.52 1.67
CA GLU A 50 -1.28 -0.36 2.30
C GLU A 50 -2.79 -0.29 2.00
N CYS A 51 -3.19 -0.58 0.77
CA CYS A 51 -4.58 -0.69 0.40
C CYS A 51 -5.28 -1.81 1.19
N LEU A 52 -4.64 -2.98 1.31
CA LEU A 52 -5.15 -4.10 2.11
C LEU A 52 -5.28 -3.72 3.60
N ALA A 53 -4.26 -3.08 4.17
CA ALA A 53 -4.26 -2.64 5.56
C ALA A 53 -5.41 -1.65 5.84
N TYR A 54 -5.71 -0.78 4.88
CA TYR A 54 -6.86 0.12 4.97
C TYR A 54 -8.19 -0.65 4.97
N MET A 55 -8.38 -1.61 4.05
CA MET A 55 -9.63 -2.37 3.88
C MET A 55 -9.88 -3.39 5.00
N MET A 56 -8.84 -4.01 5.52
CA MET A 56 -8.91 -5.15 6.44
C MET A 56 -9.78 -4.88 7.68
N PRO A 57 -9.63 -3.76 8.41
CA PRO A 57 -10.51 -3.42 9.54
C PRO A 57 -11.99 -3.31 9.18
N GLN A 58 -12.32 -2.89 7.94
CA GLN A 58 -13.71 -2.70 7.51
C GLN A 58 -14.50 -4.02 7.51
N THR A 59 -13.83 -5.12 7.21
CA THR A 59 -14.44 -6.47 7.19
C THR A 59 -14.95 -6.91 8.56
N GLY A 60 -14.37 -6.40 9.65
CA GLY A 60 -14.84 -6.67 11.01
C GLY A 60 -16.13 -5.94 11.38
N ARG A 61 -16.44 -4.84 10.68
CA ARG A 61 -17.62 -4.01 10.96
C ARG A 61 -18.81 -4.38 10.10
N MET A 62 -18.58 -4.68 8.83
CA MET A 62 -19.63 -5.04 7.88
C MET A 62 -19.08 -5.92 6.76
N PRO A 63 -19.91 -6.81 6.19
CA PRO A 63 -19.52 -7.56 5.00
C PRO A 63 -19.28 -6.59 3.84
N LEU A 64 -18.22 -6.85 3.07
CA LEU A 64 -17.94 -6.11 1.85
C LEU A 64 -18.95 -6.49 0.75
N SER A 65 -19.26 -5.55 -0.15
CA SER A 65 -19.99 -5.90 -1.38
C SER A 65 -19.11 -6.79 -2.26
N ARG A 66 -19.74 -7.53 -3.18
CA ARG A 66 -19.05 -8.52 -4.03
C ARG A 66 -17.80 -7.96 -4.73
N ASP A 67 -17.91 -6.81 -5.40
CA ASP A 67 -16.79 -6.16 -6.08
C ASP A 67 -15.59 -5.90 -5.13
N TRP A 68 -15.87 -5.50 -3.89
CA TRP A 68 -14.82 -5.23 -2.90
C TRP A 68 -14.25 -6.51 -2.28
N VAL A 69 -15.00 -7.62 -2.28
CA VAL A 69 -14.49 -8.93 -1.87
C VAL A 69 -13.40 -9.39 -2.84
N ASP A 70 -13.63 -9.29 -4.15
CA ASP A 70 -12.65 -9.72 -5.15
C ASP A 70 -11.38 -8.87 -5.08
N ILE A 71 -11.51 -7.55 -4.91
CA ILE A 71 -10.37 -6.65 -4.68
C ILE A 71 -9.62 -7.02 -3.40
N TYR A 72 -10.34 -7.27 -2.30
CA TYR A 72 -9.73 -7.66 -1.03
C TYR A 72 -8.94 -8.96 -1.14
N LEU A 73 -9.52 -9.99 -1.77
CA LEU A 73 -8.89 -11.29 -1.98
C LEU A 73 -7.69 -11.18 -2.91
N TYR A 74 -7.77 -10.37 -3.97
CA TYR A 74 -6.65 -10.10 -4.86
C TYR A 74 -5.47 -9.47 -4.10
N LEU A 75 -5.73 -8.38 -3.34
CA LEU A 75 -4.70 -7.70 -2.55
C LEU A 75 -4.08 -8.61 -1.48
N ALA A 76 -4.92 -9.37 -0.76
CA ALA A 76 -4.47 -10.38 0.19
C ALA A 76 -3.60 -11.44 -0.49
N GLY A 77 -4.00 -11.89 -1.69
CA GLY A 77 -3.23 -12.79 -2.54
C GLY A 77 -1.85 -12.25 -2.89
N GLN A 78 -1.75 -10.98 -3.32
CA GLN A 78 -0.47 -10.34 -3.64
C GLN A 78 0.47 -10.29 -2.43
N VAL A 79 -0.05 -9.93 -1.26
CA VAL A 79 0.73 -9.92 -0.01
C VAL A 79 1.18 -11.33 0.36
N LEU A 80 0.28 -12.32 0.28
CA LEU A 80 0.58 -13.71 0.62
C LEU A 80 1.58 -14.34 -0.35
N LYS A 81 1.58 -13.95 -1.63
CA LYS A 81 2.63 -14.33 -2.61
C LYS A 81 4.00 -13.86 -2.15
N ARG A 82 4.12 -12.60 -1.73
CA ARG A 82 5.39 -12.05 -1.18
C ARG A 82 5.84 -12.79 0.08
N TRP A 83 4.90 -13.26 0.89
CA TRP A 83 5.18 -14.07 2.08
C TRP A 83 5.41 -15.56 1.79
N LYS A 84 5.30 -16.01 0.54
CA LYS A 84 5.37 -17.43 0.14
C LYS A 84 4.29 -18.29 0.84
N GLN A 85 3.12 -17.71 1.08
CA GLN A 85 1.98 -18.33 1.76
C GLN A 85 0.73 -18.40 0.88
N TYR A 86 0.83 -18.01 -0.39
CA TYR A 86 -0.31 -17.99 -1.32
C TYR A 86 -0.97 -19.36 -1.49
N GLU A 87 -0.17 -20.43 -1.52
CA GLU A 87 -0.68 -21.80 -1.66
C GLU A 87 -1.52 -22.29 -0.47
N ALA A 88 -1.48 -21.59 0.66
CA ALA A 88 -2.33 -21.91 1.81
C ALA A 88 -3.77 -21.40 1.64
N LEU A 89 -4.05 -20.54 0.66
CA LEU A 89 -5.41 -20.09 0.36
C LEU A 89 -6.22 -21.21 -0.32
N PRO A 90 -7.48 -21.43 0.09
CA PRO A 90 -8.41 -22.25 -0.67
C PRO A 90 -8.55 -21.76 -2.11
N GLU A 91 -8.73 -22.67 -3.06
CA GLU A 91 -8.81 -22.35 -4.50
C GLU A 91 -9.88 -21.30 -4.81
N ASP A 92 -11.06 -21.43 -4.20
CA ASP A 92 -12.18 -20.49 -4.36
C ASP A 92 -11.89 -19.07 -3.83
N CYS A 93 -10.83 -18.89 -3.02
CA CYS A 93 -10.40 -17.59 -2.51
C CYS A 93 -9.23 -16.99 -3.32
N ARG A 94 -8.72 -17.70 -4.33
CA ARG A 94 -7.58 -17.25 -5.14
C ARG A 94 -8.07 -16.38 -6.30
N VAL A 95 -8.05 -15.07 -6.08
CA VAL A 95 -8.30 -14.09 -7.13
C VAL A 95 -6.98 -13.69 -7.77
N GLU A 96 -6.68 -14.25 -8.95
CA GLU A 96 -5.43 -13.98 -9.69
C GLU A 96 -5.47 -12.68 -10.50
N THR A 97 -6.64 -12.35 -11.03
CA THR A 97 -6.87 -11.19 -11.88
C THR A 97 -8.15 -10.48 -11.47
N LEU A 98 -8.15 -9.17 -11.65
CA LEU A 98 -9.33 -8.33 -11.46
C LEU A 98 -9.94 -7.97 -12.81
N SER A 99 -11.25 -7.72 -12.83
CA SER A 99 -11.89 -7.07 -13.97
C SER A 99 -11.31 -5.66 -14.17
N GLU A 100 -11.48 -5.08 -15.37
CA GLU A 100 -11.06 -3.69 -15.62
C GLU A 100 -11.76 -2.71 -14.66
N TYR A 101 -13.03 -2.97 -14.35
CA TYR A 101 -13.83 -2.17 -13.43
C TYR A 101 -13.29 -2.23 -11.99
N ASP A 102 -12.99 -3.43 -11.50
CA ASP A 102 -12.46 -3.63 -10.15
C ASP A 102 -11.02 -3.12 -10.03
N THR A 103 -10.22 -3.28 -11.09
CA THR A 103 -8.88 -2.69 -11.20
C THR A 103 -8.96 -1.17 -11.08
N LYS A 104 -9.89 -0.53 -11.82
CA LYS A 104 -10.11 0.92 -11.71
C LYS A 104 -10.54 1.32 -10.30
N LYS A 105 -11.51 0.63 -9.70
CA LYS A 105 -11.96 0.90 -8.32
C LYS A 105 -10.83 0.79 -7.30
N MET A 106 -10.01 -0.26 -7.41
CA MET A 106 -8.85 -0.47 -6.56
C MET A 106 -7.85 0.68 -6.72
N ASN A 107 -7.56 1.10 -7.95
CA ASN A 107 -6.63 2.20 -8.21
C ASN A 107 -7.18 3.54 -7.71
N ASP A 108 -8.48 3.80 -7.89
CA ASP A 108 -9.15 4.99 -7.35
C ASP A 108 -9.04 5.02 -5.81
N LEU A 109 -9.22 3.88 -5.13
CA LEU A 109 -9.03 3.77 -3.68
C LEU A 109 -7.57 4.01 -3.28
N LYS A 110 -6.60 3.42 -3.99
CA LYS A 110 -5.18 3.63 -3.70
C LYS A 110 -4.76 5.10 -3.85
N GLY A 111 -5.23 5.77 -4.90
CA GLY A 111 -5.02 7.20 -5.11
C GLY A 111 -5.66 8.03 -3.98
N TRP A 112 -6.89 7.70 -3.58
CA TRP A 112 -7.54 8.36 -2.45
C TRP A 112 -6.76 8.18 -1.14
N ILE A 113 -6.25 6.99 -0.84
CA ILE A 113 -5.41 6.75 0.36
C ILE A 113 -4.13 7.60 0.29
N TYR A 114 -3.49 7.66 -0.89
CA TYR A 114 -2.29 8.46 -1.13
C TYR A 114 -2.52 9.94 -0.83
N GLU A 115 -3.61 10.50 -1.34
CA GLU A 115 -3.99 11.90 -1.08
C GLU A 115 -4.28 12.12 0.41
N LYS A 116 -5.06 11.24 1.04
CA LYS A 116 -5.47 11.40 2.44
C LYS A 116 -4.33 11.25 3.43
N ARG A 117 -3.33 10.43 3.14
CA ARG A 117 -2.14 10.31 4.00
C ARG A 117 -1.20 11.51 3.86
N GLY A 118 -1.43 12.39 2.88
CA GLY A 118 -0.63 13.60 2.65
C GLY A 118 0.49 13.41 1.62
N GLY A 119 0.32 12.45 0.71
CA GLY A 119 1.20 12.20 -0.43
C GLY A 119 2.39 11.30 -0.12
N GLU A 120 3.57 11.71 -0.59
CA GLU A 120 4.83 10.97 -0.47
C GLU A 120 5.15 10.53 0.96
N GLU A 121 5.90 9.42 1.06
CA GLU A 121 6.41 8.98 2.36
C GLU A 121 7.46 9.96 2.88
N LYS A 122 7.16 10.56 4.04
CA LYS A 122 8.08 11.46 4.74
C LYS A 122 8.96 10.64 5.68
N ASN A 123 10.02 10.05 5.15
CA ASN A 123 10.98 9.27 5.92
C ASN A 123 12.31 10.05 6.12
N PRO A 124 12.87 10.09 7.34
CA PRO A 124 14.19 10.70 7.58
C PRO A 124 15.31 10.10 6.72
N VAL A 125 15.28 8.79 6.45
CA VAL A 125 16.28 8.09 5.63
C VAL A 125 16.19 8.57 4.18
N LEU A 126 14.99 8.61 3.60
CA LEU A 126 14.78 9.13 2.24
C LEU A 126 15.20 10.59 2.13
N SER A 127 14.93 11.40 3.16
CA SER A 127 15.33 12.80 3.21
C SER A 127 16.86 12.94 3.19
N ALA A 128 17.56 12.17 4.04
CA ALA A 128 19.02 12.15 4.07
C ALA A 128 19.63 11.66 2.75
N LEU A 129 19.04 10.64 2.11
CA LEU A 129 19.49 10.17 0.80
C LEU A 129 19.29 11.25 -0.27
N LYS A 130 18.14 11.95 -0.29
CA LYS A 130 17.89 13.06 -1.21
C LYS A 130 18.93 14.17 -1.01
N GLU A 131 19.25 14.49 0.24
CA GLU A 131 20.29 15.47 0.57
C GLU A 131 21.67 15.07 0.05
N VAL A 132 22.09 13.81 0.25
CA VAL A 132 23.43 13.35 -0.15
C VAL A 132 23.57 13.21 -1.67
N PHE A 133 22.56 12.67 -2.35
CA PHE A 133 22.67 12.28 -3.76
C PHE A 133 22.10 13.30 -4.74
N LEU A 134 21.15 14.15 -4.34
CA LEU A 134 20.46 15.09 -5.24
C LEU A 134 20.79 16.56 -4.96
N THR A 135 21.40 16.89 -3.82
CA THR A 135 21.87 18.26 -3.59
C THR A 135 23.19 18.46 -4.35
N PRO A 136 23.30 19.45 -5.26
CA PRO A 136 24.59 19.77 -5.85
C PRO A 136 25.56 20.15 -4.72
N LEU A 137 26.72 19.50 -4.67
CA LEU A 137 27.82 19.89 -3.78
C LEU A 137 28.04 21.40 -3.98
N LYS A 138 27.70 22.20 -2.98
CA LYS A 138 28.15 23.59 -2.92
C LYS A 138 29.67 23.53 -2.86
N LYS A 139 30.31 23.77 -4.00
CA LYS A 139 31.75 24.04 -4.09
C LYS A 139 32.09 25.29 -3.29
#